data_AF-A0AB73TDR9-F1
#
_entry.id   AF-A0AB73TDR9-F1
#
_cell.length_a   1.000
_cell.length_b   1.000
_cell.length_c   1.000
_cell.angle_alpha   90.00
_cell.angle_beta   90.00
_cell.angle_gamma   90.00
#
_symmetry.space_group_name_H-M   'P 1'
#
loop_
_entity.id
_entity.type
_entity.pdbx_description
1 polymer ?
#
loop_
_entity_poly.entity_id
_entity_poly.type
_entity_poly.pdbx_seq_one_letter_code
_entity_poly.pdbx_strand_id
1 'polypeptide(L)'
;MTSTQHTTTIDTSQPTTRSERSALTSAVGVLGMGVIVLALAGCSVVKPYLPEQQEHYDTYADAPSKANSEDLAWFMPEWVPADAKDIDVRLDTSKPGYVIGFTSADGVDTSGCEPVDGAKGGPAMTAGFLPEKLPTTSLVTCGDGRLTTEIDGRWYGWTPVEPVESDGNDTLRTD
;
A
#
# COMPACT_ATOMS: atom_id res chain seq x y z
N MET A 1 -25.51 -47.02 -21.54
CA MET A 1 -25.64 -46.38 -20.21
C MET A 1 -26.23 -45.00 -20.46
N THR A 2 -27.56 -44.93 -20.42
CA THR A 2 -28.35 -44.31 -19.34
C THR A 2 -28.55 -42.82 -19.68
N SER A 3 -29.66 -42.45 -20.32
CA SER A 3 -30.96 -42.11 -19.71
C SER A 3 -30.85 -40.77 -18.93
N THR A 4 -31.71 -39.76 -19.03
CA THR A 4 -33.14 -39.71 -19.40
C THR A 4 -33.51 -38.26 -19.74
N GLN A 5 -34.46 -38.11 -20.66
CA GLN A 5 -35.22 -36.90 -20.95
C GLN A 5 -36.13 -36.51 -19.77
N HIS A 6 -36.55 -35.24 -19.67
CA HIS A 6 -37.95 -34.83 -19.81
C HIS A 6 -38.20 -33.42 -19.24
N THR A 7 -38.39 -32.47 -20.14
CA THR A 7 -39.28 -31.32 -19.94
C THR A 7 -40.72 -31.81 -20.18
N THR A 8 -41.70 -31.36 -19.39
CA THR A 8 -43.08 -30.95 -19.81
C THR A 8 -44.01 -30.74 -18.60
N THR A 9 -44.44 -29.48 -18.44
CA THR A 9 -45.81 -28.99 -18.13
C THR A 9 -46.42 -29.06 -16.71
N ILE A 10 -46.45 -27.86 -16.12
CA ILE A 10 -47.52 -27.13 -15.41
C ILE A 10 -48.90 -27.83 -15.34
N ASP A 11 -49.49 -27.89 -14.14
CA ASP A 11 -50.93 -27.63 -14.01
C ASP A 11 -51.24 -26.90 -12.69
N THR A 12 -51.78 -25.69 -12.82
CA THR A 12 -52.28 -24.86 -11.73
C THR A 12 -53.79 -25.04 -11.69
N SER A 13 -54.28 -25.74 -10.68
CA SER A 13 -55.71 -25.77 -10.38
C SER A 13 -56.18 -24.39 -9.92
N GLN A 14 -56.94 -23.70 -10.77
CA GLN A 14 -57.82 -22.61 -10.35
C GLN A 14 -59.06 -23.18 -9.66
N PRO A 15 -59.65 -22.43 -8.71
CA PRO A 15 -61.09 -22.28 -8.74
C PRO A 15 -61.51 -20.83 -8.88
N THR A 16 -62.41 -20.69 -9.83
CA THR A 16 -63.23 -19.55 -10.24
C THR A 16 -64.07 -18.92 -9.13
N THR A 17 -64.11 -17.59 -9.10
CA THR A 17 -65.32 -16.84 -8.70
C THR A 17 -65.51 -15.60 -9.59
N ARG A 18 -66.51 -15.76 -10.47
CA ARG A 18 -67.53 -14.81 -10.94
C ARG A 18 -67.17 -13.32 -11.17
N SER A 19 -67.32 -12.99 -12.45
CA SER A 19 -67.44 -11.68 -13.10
C SER A 19 -68.30 -10.64 -12.38
N GLU A 20 -67.77 -9.43 -12.24
CA GLU A 20 -68.50 -8.19 -12.48
C GLU A 20 -67.63 -7.21 -13.28
N ARG A 21 -68.22 -6.67 -14.35
CA ARG A 21 -67.62 -5.67 -15.24
C ARG A 21 -67.59 -4.32 -14.54
N SER A 22 -66.43 -3.66 -14.53
CA SER A 22 -66.36 -2.21 -14.67
C SER A 22 -65.04 -1.84 -15.31
N ALA A 23 -65.12 -1.55 -16.61
CA ALA A 23 -64.08 -0.86 -17.34
C ALA A 23 -64.20 0.62 -17.02
N LEU A 24 -63.21 1.19 -16.31
CA LEU A 24 -62.95 2.62 -16.33
C LEU A 24 -61.44 2.87 -16.23
N THR A 25 -60.90 3.25 -17.39
CA THR A 25 -59.97 4.38 -17.58
C THR A 25 -58.67 4.44 -16.78
N SER A 26 -57.58 4.27 -17.53
CA SER A 26 -56.23 4.81 -17.39
C SER A 26 -55.97 5.78 -16.23
N ALA A 27 -54.98 5.43 -15.41
CA ALA A 27 -54.11 6.41 -14.76
C ALA A 27 -52.68 5.84 -14.71
N VAL A 28 -51.81 6.43 -15.52
CA VAL A 28 -50.36 6.28 -15.41
C VAL A 28 -49.94 6.85 -14.07
N GLY A 29 -49.49 6.00 -13.16
CA GLY A 29 -48.96 6.38 -11.85
C GLY A 29 -47.58 5.78 -11.68
N VAL A 30 -46.57 6.54 -12.10
CA VAL A 30 -45.15 6.28 -11.87
C VAL A 30 -44.93 6.11 -10.37
N LEU A 31 -44.69 4.88 -9.91
CA LEU A 31 -44.35 4.61 -8.51
C LEU A 31 -43.05 3.81 -8.45
N GLY A 32 -41.99 4.54 -8.15
CA GLY A 32 -40.96 4.06 -7.24
C GLY A 32 -39.86 3.24 -7.87
N MET A 33 -39.02 3.88 -8.69
CA MET A 33 -37.60 3.52 -8.72
C MET A 33 -37.02 3.91 -7.36
N GLY A 34 -37.18 3.00 -6.39
CA GLY A 34 -36.68 3.15 -5.03
C GLY A 34 -35.16 3.21 -5.06
N VAL A 35 -34.65 4.41 -4.82
CA VAL A 35 -33.28 4.82 -4.53
C VAL A 35 -32.41 3.68 -3.97
N ILE A 36 -31.64 3.00 -4.84
CA ILE A 36 -30.41 2.32 -4.44
C ILE A 36 -29.28 3.32 -4.69
N VAL A 37 -29.13 4.29 -3.78
CA VAL A 37 -27.99 5.22 -3.78
C VAL A 37 -27.34 5.18 -2.40
N LEU A 38 -26.89 4.00 -1.98
CA LEU A 38 -26.19 3.81 -0.70
C LEU A 38 -24.98 2.88 -0.80
N ALA A 39 -24.45 2.61 -2.00
CA ALA A 39 -23.41 1.59 -2.18
C ALA A 39 -22.06 2.09 -2.74
N LEU A 40 -21.79 3.40 -2.75
CA LEU A 40 -20.54 3.94 -3.33
C LEU A 40 -19.77 4.91 -2.43
N ALA A 41 -20.11 5.02 -1.14
CA ALA A 41 -19.19 5.58 -0.14
C ALA A 41 -18.16 4.50 0.22
N GLY A 42 -17.37 4.09 -0.78
CA GLY A 42 -16.31 3.10 -0.64
C GLY A 42 -15.20 3.60 0.28
N CYS A 43 -14.80 2.75 1.22
CA CYS A 43 -13.45 2.49 1.74
C CYS A 43 -12.39 3.62 1.90
N SER A 44 -12.72 4.91 1.95
CA SER A 44 -11.69 5.97 1.93
C SER A 44 -11.23 6.49 3.31
N VAL A 45 -11.78 6.02 4.44
CA VAL A 45 -11.64 6.74 5.74
C VAL A 45 -11.06 5.87 6.86
N VAL A 46 -9.96 5.14 6.61
CA VAL A 46 -9.21 4.47 7.71
C VAL A 46 -7.69 4.52 7.56
N LYS A 47 -7.15 5.16 6.51
CA LYS A 47 -5.68 5.19 6.30
C LYS A 47 -4.84 5.80 7.43
N PRO A 48 -5.22 6.92 8.10
CA PRO A 48 -4.32 7.57 9.05
C PRO A 48 -4.19 6.84 10.40
N TYR A 49 -4.93 5.74 10.62
CA TYR A 49 -4.95 5.00 11.89
C TYR A 49 -4.29 3.63 11.81
N LEU A 50 -3.82 3.21 10.64
CA LEU A 50 -3.05 1.98 10.55
C LEU A 50 -1.60 2.26 11.00
N PRO A 51 -1.02 1.40 11.85
CA PRO A 51 0.35 1.58 12.32
C PRO A 51 1.33 1.59 11.15
N GLU A 52 1.10 0.75 10.15
CA GLU A 52 1.90 0.67 8.94
C GLU A 52 1.30 1.54 7.84
N GLN A 53 2.14 2.38 7.25
CA GLN A 53 1.77 3.30 6.17
C GLN A 53 2.75 3.14 5.01
N GLN A 54 2.26 3.35 3.79
CA GLN A 54 3.07 3.28 2.58
C GLN A 54 2.68 4.42 1.65
N GLU A 55 3.68 5.09 1.09
CA GLU A 55 3.52 6.15 0.09
C GLU A 55 4.47 5.92 -1.08
N HIS A 56 4.10 6.48 -2.23
CA HIS A 56 4.87 6.43 -3.46
C HIS A 56 5.07 7.85 -4.00
N TYR A 57 6.27 8.15 -4.48
CA TYR A 57 6.63 9.43 -5.08
C TYR A 57 7.32 9.20 -6.43
N ASP A 58 6.87 9.90 -7.47
CA ASP A 58 7.48 9.80 -8.80
C ASP A 58 8.93 10.30 -8.78
N THR A 59 9.19 11.38 -8.03
CA THR A 59 10.51 12.00 -7.89
C THR A 59 10.81 12.44 -6.46
N TYR A 60 12.09 12.70 -6.15
CA TYR A 60 12.53 13.26 -4.88
C TYR A 60 11.77 14.55 -4.50
N ALA A 61 11.50 15.42 -5.48
CA ALA A 61 10.85 16.71 -5.24
C ALA A 61 9.37 16.59 -4.84
N ASP A 62 8.74 15.45 -5.10
CA ASP A 62 7.35 15.18 -4.72
C ASP A 62 7.24 14.74 -3.25
N ALA A 63 8.35 14.29 -2.65
CA ALA A 63 8.39 13.88 -1.26
C ALA A 63 8.27 15.08 -0.29
N PRO A 64 7.64 14.88 0.89
CA PRO A 64 7.60 15.88 1.94
C PRO A 64 9.00 16.34 2.39
N SER A 65 9.10 17.61 2.75
CA SER A 65 10.32 18.27 3.21
C SER A 65 10.00 19.35 4.25
N LYS A 66 11.04 19.89 4.89
CA LYS A 66 10.94 21.01 5.84
C LYS A 66 10.24 22.25 5.26
N ALA A 67 10.19 22.38 3.93
CA ALA A 67 9.57 23.53 3.26
C ALA A 67 8.05 23.39 3.10
N ASN A 68 7.50 22.17 3.10
CA ASN A 68 6.11 21.90 2.70
C ASN A 68 5.35 20.94 3.62
N SER A 69 5.97 20.41 4.67
CA SER A 69 5.30 19.50 5.63
C SER A 69 5.95 19.58 7.02
N GLU A 70 5.16 19.25 8.04
CA GLU A 70 5.64 19.03 9.42
C GLU A 70 5.80 17.54 9.74
N ASP A 71 5.33 16.65 8.86
CA ASP A 71 5.43 15.21 9.05
C ASP A 71 6.81 14.71 8.61
N LEU A 72 7.74 14.81 9.56
CA LEU A 72 9.12 14.38 9.41
C LEU A 72 9.23 12.90 8.98
N ALA A 73 8.24 12.04 9.29
CA ALA A 73 8.26 10.60 9.00
C ALA A 73 8.48 10.29 7.50
N TRP A 74 8.10 11.22 6.63
CA TRP A 74 8.16 11.09 5.18
C TRP A 74 9.30 11.87 4.53
N PHE A 75 10.17 12.50 5.32
CA PHE A 75 11.31 13.21 4.76
C PHE A 75 12.31 12.21 4.21
N MET A 76 12.81 12.49 3.01
CA MET A 76 13.85 11.66 2.42
C MET A 76 15.12 11.68 3.29
N PRO A 77 15.71 10.52 3.61
CA PRO A 77 17.02 10.46 4.25
C PRO A 77 18.09 11.19 3.44
N GLU A 78 19.09 11.76 4.10
CA GLU A 78 20.10 12.62 3.44
C GLU A 78 20.95 11.88 2.39
N TRP A 79 21.09 10.56 2.52
CA TRP A 79 21.80 9.72 1.55
C TRP A 79 21.00 9.46 0.26
N VAL A 80 19.70 9.76 0.24
CA VAL A 80 18.88 9.62 -0.96
C VAL A 80 19.20 10.79 -1.91
N PRO A 81 19.66 10.53 -3.14
CA PRO A 81 20.07 11.57 -4.06
C PRO A 81 18.86 12.32 -4.62
N ALA A 82 19.07 13.58 -5.01
CA ALA A 82 18.00 14.44 -5.55
C ALA A 82 17.46 13.98 -6.92
N ASP A 83 18.21 13.13 -7.64
CA ASP A 83 17.77 12.55 -8.92
C ASP A 83 16.93 11.27 -8.74
N ALA A 84 16.67 10.85 -7.48
CA ALA A 84 15.89 9.67 -7.16
C ALA A 84 14.49 9.72 -7.77
N LYS A 85 14.05 8.58 -8.31
CA LYS A 85 12.76 8.38 -8.98
C LYS A 85 12.12 7.07 -8.55
N ASP A 86 10.81 6.98 -8.77
CA ASP A 86 10.03 5.78 -8.47
C ASP A 86 10.27 5.37 -7.02
N ILE A 87 10.04 6.30 -6.08
CA ILE A 87 10.40 6.17 -4.67
C ILE A 87 9.23 5.53 -3.94
N ASP A 88 9.43 4.35 -3.39
CA ASP A 88 8.48 3.70 -2.50
C ASP A 88 8.98 3.79 -1.06
N VAL A 89 8.12 4.26 -0.15
CA VAL A 89 8.43 4.32 1.28
C VAL A 89 7.34 3.59 2.05
N ARG A 90 7.74 2.70 2.97
CA ARG A 90 6.85 2.09 3.95
C ARG A 90 7.42 2.25 5.34
N LEU A 91 6.59 2.62 6.31
CA LEU A 91 7.01 2.81 7.69
C LEU A 91 5.97 2.29 8.68
N ASP A 92 6.42 1.92 9.88
CA ASP A 92 5.59 1.68 11.05
C ASP A 92 5.64 2.91 11.97
N THR A 93 4.48 3.43 12.34
CA THR A 93 4.37 4.57 13.26
C THR A 93 4.38 4.17 14.73
N SER A 94 4.24 2.88 15.03
CA SER A 94 4.14 2.30 16.37
C SER A 94 5.35 1.43 16.76
N LYS A 95 6.19 1.02 15.81
CA LYS A 95 7.38 0.19 16.02
C LYS A 95 8.54 0.66 15.16
N PRO A 96 9.79 0.26 15.47
CA PRO A 96 10.91 0.43 14.56
C PRO A 96 10.65 -0.34 13.25
N GLY A 97 10.43 0.39 12.16
CA GLY A 97 10.15 -0.20 10.85
C GLY A 97 10.13 0.87 9.78
N TYR A 98 11.10 0.82 8.89
CA TYR A 98 11.19 1.68 7.71
C TYR A 98 11.80 0.89 6.57
N VAL A 99 11.23 1.04 5.38
CA VAL A 99 11.72 0.48 4.13
C VAL A 99 11.58 1.52 3.05
N ILE A 100 12.64 1.75 2.28
CA ILE A 100 12.64 2.62 1.11
C ILE A 100 13.23 1.87 -0.09
N GLY A 101 12.66 2.11 -1.27
CA GLY A 101 13.20 1.66 -2.55
C GLY A 101 13.12 2.78 -3.57
N PHE A 102 14.14 2.96 -4.41
CA PHE A 102 14.14 3.96 -5.48
C PHE A 102 15.18 3.66 -6.57
N THR A 103 15.01 4.28 -7.73
CA THR A 103 16.02 4.29 -8.79
C THR A 103 16.73 5.64 -8.82
N SER A 104 18.00 5.65 -9.18
CA SER A 104 18.80 6.87 -9.39
C SER A 104 19.71 6.63 -10.58
N ALA A 105 19.84 7.64 -11.46
CA ALA A 105 20.70 7.55 -12.63
C ALA A 105 22.17 7.76 -12.25
N ASP A 106 22.42 8.62 -11.26
CA ASP A 106 23.74 8.93 -10.75
C ASP A 106 24.20 7.94 -9.65
N GLY A 107 23.25 7.20 -9.07
CA GLY A 107 23.48 6.27 -7.96
C GLY A 107 23.49 6.97 -6.59
N VAL A 108 23.73 6.18 -5.54
CA VAL A 108 23.90 6.70 -4.18
C VAL A 108 25.38 6.97 -3.92
N ASP A 109 25.71 8.14 -3.37
CA ASP A 109 27.05 8.41 -2.87
C ASP A 109 27.27 7.67 -1.55
N THR A 110 27.96 6.54 -1.62
CA THR A 110 28.27 5.72 -0.43
C THR A 110 29.61 6.07 0.20
N SER A 111 30.28 7.16 -0.19
CA SER A 111 31.62 7.49 0.30
C SER A 111 31.68 7.80 1.80
N GLY A 112 30.56 8.26 2.37
CA GLY A 112 30.38 8.48 3.81
C GLY A 112 29.66 7.35 4.54
N CYS A 113 29.41 6.21 3.89
CA CYS A 113 28.69 5.09 4.49
C CYS A 113 29.67 4.04 5.03
N GLU A 114 29.31 3.44 6.17
CA GLU A 114 30.12 2.42 6.82
C GLU A 114 29.68 1.02 6.38
N PRO A 115 30.61 0.11 6.02
CA PRO A 115 30.29 -1.27 5.75
C PRO A 115 29.66 -1.97 6.97
N VAL A 116 28.65 -2.79 6.73
CA VAL A 116 27.97 -3.56 7.78
C VAL A 116 28.13 -5.05 7.53
N ASP A 117 28.59 -5.77 8.56
CA ASP A 117 28.71 -7.22 8.53
C ASP A 117 27.36 -7.92 8.74
N GLY A 118 26.96 -8.71 7.74
CA GLY A 118 25.77 -9.54 7.77
C GLY A 118 24.46 -8.76 7.66
N ALA A 119 23.35 -9.48 7.58
CA ALA A 119 22.02 -8.89 7.42
C ALA A 119 21.41 -8.33 8.72
N LYS A 120 22.10 -8.41 9.87
CA LYS A 120 21.63 -7.91 11.17
C LYS A 120 20.20 -8.37 11.51
N GLY A 121 19.96 -9.68 11.42
CA GLY A 121 18.64 -10.29 11.62
C GLY A 121 17.63 -10.06 10.48
N GLY A 122 18.01 -9.38 9.39
CA GLY A 122 17.15 -9.07 8.25
C GLY A 122 16.29 -7.82 8.49
N PRO A 123 15.32 -7.54 7.62
CA PRO A 123 14.47 -6.34 7.74
C PRO A 123 13.45 -6.51 8.87
N ALA A 124 13.32 -5.48 9.71
CA ALA A 124 12.32 -5.44 10.79
C ALA A 124 10.87 -5.35 10.27
N MET A 125 10.71 -4.93 9.01
CA MET A 125 9.44 -4.82 8.31
C MET A 125 9.59 -5.30 6.86
N THR A 126 8.57 -5.97 6.33
CA THR A 126 8.51 -6.31 4.90
C THR A 126 7.77 -5.23 4.11
N ALA A 127 8.11 -5.09 2.83
CA ALA A 127 7.36 -4.26 1.90
C ALA A 127 7.18 -4.99 0.57
N GLY A 128 6.06 -4.75 -0.13
CA GLY A 128 5.78 -5.45 -1.39
C GLY A 128 6.78 -5.14 -2.51
N PHE A 129 7.47 -4.00 -2.40
CA PHE A 129 8.54 -3.58 -3.31
C PHE A 129 9.94 -4.05 -2.87
N LEU A 130 10.08 -4.57 -1.64
CA LEU A 130 11.34 -5.08 -1.13
C LEU A 130 11.54 -6.52 -1.65
N PRO A 131 12.70 -6.86 -2.24
CA PRO A 131 12.95 -8.21 -2.72
C PRO A 131 12.82 -9.26 -1.63
N GLU A 132 12.20 -10.41 -1.95
CA GLU A 132 12.05 -11.53 -1.00
C GLU A 132 13.39 -12.08 -0.51
N LYS A 133 14.43 -11.98 -1.34
CA LYS A 133 15.80 -12.40 -1.01
C LYS A 133 16.69 -11.17 -0.97
N LEU A 134 17.03 -10.76 0.25
CA LEU A 134 17.97 -9.67 0.48
C LEU A 134 19.41 -10.21 0.56
N PRO A 135 20.40 -9.45 0.07
CA PRO A 135 21.79 -9.80 0.24
C PRO A 135 22.19 -9.76 1.71
N THR A 136 23.17 -10.58 2.07
CA THR A 136 23.76 -10.65 3.42
C THR A 136 25.17 -10.07 3.47
N THR A 137 25.67 -9.59 2.34
CA THR A 137 27.02 -9.07 2.11
C THR A 137 26.92 -7.77 1.33
N SER A 138 27.96 -6.94 1.35
CA SER A 138 28.00 -5.66 0.63
C SER A 138 26.88 -4.69 1.06
N LEU A 139 26.56 -4.73 2.36
CA LEU A 139 25.61 -3.83 2.99
C LEU A 139 26.39 -2.66 3.59
N VAL A 140 25.80 -1.47 3.52
CA VAL A 140 26.34 -0.26 4.15
C VAL A 140 25.28 0.42 5.02
N THR A 141 25.71 1.25 5.96
CA THR A 141 24.84 2.19 6.71
C THR A 141 25.31 3.61 6.46
N CYS A 142 24.40 4.52 6.15
CA CYS A 142 24.73 5.89 5.75
C CYS A 142 24.37 6.90 6.86
N GLY A 143 24.69 6.56 8.10
CA GLY A 143 24.52 7.44 9.27
C GLY A 143 23.13 7.46 9.90
N ASP A 144 22.20 6.66 9.37
CA ASP A 144 20.80 6.59 9.82
C ASP A 144 20.42 5.21 10.42
N GLY A 145 21.41 4.31 10.55
CA GLY A 145 21.24 2.96 11.09
C GLY A 145 20.53 1.98 10.15
N ARG A 146 20.18 2.39 8.92
CA ARG A 146 19.53 1.51 7.93
C ARG A 146 20.56 0.77 7.10
N LEU A 147 20.29 -0.50 6.83
CA LEU A 147 21.07 -1.25 5.85
C LEU A 147 20.65 -0.80 4.46
N THR A 148 21.63 -0.43 3.65
CA THR A 148 21.46 0.11 2.31
C THR A 148 22.27 -0.69 1.32
N THR A 149 21.69 -0.97 0.15
CA THR A 149 22.35 -1.69 -0.94
C THR A 149 21.62 -1.49 -2.26
N GLU A 150 22.31 -1.78 -3.36
CA GLU A 150 21.73 -1.80 -4.70
C GLU A 150 21.44 -3.24 -5.13
N ILE A 151 20.23 -3.48 -5.67
CA ILE A 151 19.80 -4.76 -6.22
C ILE A 151 19.17 -4.49 -7.58
N ASP A 152 19.73 -5.08 -8.64
CA ASP A 152 19.22 -5.00 -10.00
C ASP A 152 18.95 -3.56 -10.51
N GLY A 153 19.80 -2.60 -10.15
CA GLY A 153 19.68 -1.19 -10.58
C GLY A 153 18.74 -0.34 -9.73
N ARG A 154 18.20 -0.89 -8.63
CA ARG A 154 17.34 -0.19 -7.67
C ARG A 154 18.01 -0.20 -6.30
N TRP A 155 18.01 0.96 -5.64
CA TRP A 155 18.54 1.13 -4.30
C TRP A 155 17.46 0.82 -3.27
N TYR A 156 17.86 0.13 -2.21
CA TYR A 156 17.00 -0.25 -1.11
C TYR A 156 17.64 0.13 0.21
N GLY A 157 16.83 0.63 1.14
CA GLY A 157 17.21 0.90 2.52
C GLY A 157 16.18 0.31 3.48
N TRP A 158 16.60 -0.35 4.55
CA TRP A 158 15.68 -0.89 5.55
C TRP A 158 16.23 -0.84 6.97
N THR A 159 15.33 -0.71 7.95
CA THR A 159 15.65 -0.89 9.37
C THR A 159 15.91 -2.39 9.64
N PRO A 160 17.10 -2.76 10.13
CA PRO A 160 17.38 -4.15 10.51
C PRO A 160 16.72 -4.53 11.84
N VAL A 161 16.53 -5.84 12.07
CA VAL A 161 16.03 -6.37 13.36
C VAL A 161 17.05 -6.15 14.47
N GLU A 162 18.33 -6.40 14.19
CA GLU A 162 19.43 -6.09 15.10
C GLU A 162 19.90 -4.66 14.81
N PRO A 163 19.89 -3.74 15.80
CA PRO A 163 20.30 -2.37 15.60
C PRO A 163 21.73 -2.25 15.08
N VAL A 164 21.96 -1.28 14.20
CA VAL A 164 23.29 -0.83 13.78
C VAL A 164 23.53 0.51 14.44
N GLU A 165 24.71 0.66 15.07
CA GLU A 165 25.10 1.93 15.68
C GLU A 165 25.00 3.07 14.65
N SER A 166 24.37 4.17 15.06
CA SER A 166 24.10 5.33 14.21
C SER A 166 24.58 6.57 14.93
N ASP A 167 25.48 7.32 14.29
CA ASP A 167 26.03 8.57 14.83
C ASP A 167 25.02 9.74 14.75
N GLY A 168 23.92 9.55 14.00
CA GLY A 168 22.85 10.51 13.79
C GLY A 168 21.55 10.17 14.53
N ASN A 169 20.94 11.19 15.12
CA ASN A 169 19.60 11.17 15.72
C ASN A 169 18.48 11.34 14.66
N ASP A 170 18.77 10.98 13.39
CA ASP A 170 18.01 11.41 12.21
C ASP A 170 16.99 10.38 11.70
N THR A 171 16.75 9.30 12.45
CA THR A 171 15.61 8.42 12.16
C THR A 171 14.53 8.59 13.22
N LEU A 172 13.40 9.05 12.71
CA LEU A 172 12.16 9.19 13.44
C LEU A 172 11.79 7.91 14.18
N ARG A 173 11.74 8.05 15.51
CA ARG A 173 11.35 7.06 16.51
C ARG A 173 12.41 6.00 16.80
N THR A 174 13.50 6.43 17.42
CA THR A 174 14.04 5.68 18.56
C THR A 174 13.11 5.87 19.76
N ASP A 175 12.90 4.79 20.52
CA ASP A 175 12.04 4.72 21.71
C ASP A 175 12.32 5.81 22.77
#